data_AF-A0A9Q0XBV1-F1
#
_entry.id   AF-A0A9Q0XBV1-F1
#
_cell.length_a   1.000
_cell.length_b   1.000
_cell.length_c   1.000
_cell.angle_alpha   90.00
_cell.angle_beta   90.00
_cell.angle_gamma   90.00
#
_symmetry.space_group_name_H-M   'P 1'
#
loop_
_entity.id
_entity.type
_entity.pdbx_description
1 polymer ?
#
loop_
_entity_poly.entity_id
_entity_poly.type
_entity_poly.pdbx_seq_one_letter_code
_entity_poly.pdbx_strand_id
1 'polypeptide(L)'
;MCHNVRPCKRDIFGQIQCLVAQMNMTAQTLFSTYVDRQGVPFVNHPDKFCKADRTFPAFDRTDREKELLSLYKILVFFNASLGNITRDQENLSVDDKEKEELLRRLRNTTNMSRGLLANLTCLLCHRYKVHHVHVTYGNSSSSDTFQRKQYGCQVLRRYTELISDVAYAIGKCSRSS
;
A
#
# COMPACT_ATOMS: atom_id res chain seq x y z
N MET A 1 -5.07 13.84 12.50
CA MET A 1 -4.18 12.66 12.65
C MET A 1 -3.95 12.29 14.11
N CYS A 2 -3.50 13.22 14.97
CA CYS A 2 -3.04 12.88 16.34
C CYS A 2 -4.08 12.90 17.45
N HIS A 3 -5.36 13.12 17.15
CA HIS A 3 -6.42 13.08 18.16
C HIS A 3 -6.56 11.65 18.72
N ASN A 4 -6.48 11.51 20.04
CA ASN A 4 -6.62 10.25 20.78
C ASN A 4 -5.59 9.15 20.44
N VAL A 5 -4.38 9.52 20.02
CA VAL A 5 -3.32 8.53 19.75
C VAL A 5 -2.83 7.95 21.08
N ARG A 6 -3.00 6.64 21.24
CA ARG A 6 -2.49 5.89 22.40
C ARG A 6 -0.96 6.03 22.51
N PRO A 7 -0.38 5.86 23.71
CA PRO A 7 1.07 5.81 23.87
C PRO A 7 1.69 4.75 22.95
N CYS A 8 2.87 5.05 22.42
CA CYS A 8 3.60 4.12 21.55
C CYS A 8 4.03 2.87 22.33
N LYS A 9 3.90 1.72 21.68
CA LYS A 9 4.55 0.48 22.14
C LYS A 9 6.07 0.67 22.13
N ARG A 10 6.79 -0.21 22.82
CA ARG A 10 8.25 -0.25 22.73
C ARG A 10 8.67 -0.67 21.31
N ASP A 11 9.81 -0.13 20.86
CA ASP A 11 10.42 -0.40 19.56
C ASP A 11 9.47 -0.26 18.34
N ILE A 12 8.79 0.89 18.22
CA ILE A 12 7.94 1.17 17.05
C ILE A 12 8.74 1.16 15.74
N PHE A 13 9.98 1.64 15.77
CA PHE A 13 10.78 1.72 14.55
C PHE A 13 11.19 0.34 14.04
N GLY A 14 11.60 -0.59 14.92
CA GLY A 14 11.84 -1.98 14.54
C GLY A 14 10.57 -2.65 13.97
N GLN A 15 9.41 -2.39 14.57
CA GLN A 15 8.13 -2.87 14.03
C GLN A 15 7.82 -2.31 12.63
N ILE A 16 8.13 -1.03 12.37
CA ILE A 16 8.01 -0.42 11.04
C ILE A 16 8.91 -1.13 10.03
N GLN A 17 10.19 -1.33 10.37
CA GLN A 17 11.14 -2.05 9.51
C GLN A 17 10.64 -3.46 9.16
N CYS A 18 10.12 -4.20 10.15
CA CYS A 18 9.61 -5.54 9.93
C CYS A 18 8.33 -5.59 9.10
N LEU A 19 7.38 -4.69 9.33
CA LEU A 19 6.16 -4.61 8.53
C LEU A 19 6.46 -4.21 7.08
N VAL A 20 7.34 -3.23 6.87
CA VAL A 20 7.79 -2.82 5.53
C VAL A 20 8.45 -3.99 4.80
N ALA A 21 9.34 -4.73 5.46
CA ALA A 21 9.98 -5.91 4.87
C ALA A 21 8.95 -6.98 4.48
N GLN A 22 7.96 -7.26 5.33
CA GLN A 22 6.90 -8.22 5.04
C GLN A 22 6.01 -7.78 3.87
N MET A 23 5.65 -6.50 3.83
CA MET A 23 4.91 -5.90 2.73
C MET A 23 5.69 -6.01 1.41
N ASN A 24 7.00 -5.74 1.43
CA ASN A 24 7.86 -5.88 0.25
C ASN A 24 7.92 -7.32 -0.27
N MET A 25 8.12 -8.30 0.63
CA MET A 25 8.19 -9.73 0.26
C MET A 25 6.93 -10.25 -0.45
N THR A 26 5.77 -9.67 -0.14
CA THR A 26 4.47 -10.12 -0.67
C THR A 26 3.97 -9.28 -1.84
N ALA A 27 4.61 -8.15 -2.14
CA ALA A 27 4.12 -7.17 -3.10
C ALA A 27 4.07 -7.71 -4.54
N GLN A 28 5.17 -8.30 -5.01
CA GLN A 28 5.25 -8.84 -6.37
C GLN A 28 4.20 -9.93 -6.60
N THR A 29 4.00 -10.82 -5.63
CA THR A 29 3.00 -11.90 -5.75
C THR A 29 1.57 -11.37 -5.71
N LEU A 30 1.28 -10.30 -4.96
CA LEU A 30 -0.02 -9.65 -5.02
C LEU A 30 -0.26 -9.04 -6.41
N PHE A 31 0.74 -8.34 -6.96
CA PHE A 31 0.65 -7.73 -8.28
C PHE A 31 0.43 -8.76 -9.39
N SER A 32 1.25 -9.82 -9.45
CA SER A 32 1.11 -10.86 -10.47
C SER A 32 -0.25 -11.55 -10.38
N THR A 33 -0.66 -11.95 -9.17
CA THR A 33 -1.98 -12.56 -8.95
C THR A 33 -3.09 -11.64 -9.46
N TYR A 34 -3.02 -10.33 -9.17
CA TYR A 34 -4.03 -9.39 -9.64
C TYR A 34 -4.09 -9.33 -11.18
N VAL A 35 -2.94 -9.20 -11.85
CA VAL A 35 -2.84 -9.15 -13.32
C VAL A 35 -3.42 -10.41 -13.96
N ASP A 36 -3.04 -11.57 -13.45
CA ASP A 36 -3.50 -12.86 -13.96
C ASP A 36 -5.03 -12.97 -13.85
N ARG A 37 -5.61 -12.52 -12.73
CA ARG A 37 -7.08 -12.50 -12.54
C ARG A 37 -7.81 -11.50 -13.43
N GLN A 38 -7.14 -10.45 -13.93
CA GLN A 38 -7.80 -9.51 -14.84
C GLN A 38 -7.97 -10.09 -16.25
N GLY A 39 -7.15 -11.07 -16.63
CA GLY A 39 -7.15 -11.72 -17.95
C GLY A 39 -6.64 -10.81 -19.07
N VAL A 40 -6.97 -11.15 -20.31
CA VAL A 40 -6.63 -10.33 -21.49
C VAL A 40 -7.38 -8.99 -21.42
N PRO A 41 -6.73 -7.85 -21.70
CA PRO A 41 -5.37 -7.69 -22.23
C PRO A 41 -4.29 -7.43 -21.17
N PHE A 42 -4.63 -7.45 -19.88
CA PHE A 42 -3.71 -7.12 -18.78
C PHE A 42 -2.55 -8.11 -18.66
N VAL A 43 -2.83 -9.41 -18.78
CA VAL A 43 -1.80 -10.45 -18.70
C VAL A 43 -0.78 -10.37 -19.85
N ASN A 44 -1.21 -9.96 -21.04
CA ASN A 44 -0.34 -9.87 -22.22
C ASN A 44 0.45 -8.56 -22.28
N HIS A 45 -0.11 -7.47 -21.74
CA HIS A 45 0.49 -6.15 -21.84
C HIS A 45 0.47 -5.40 -20.50
N PRO A 46 1.04 -5.98 -19.42
CA PRO A 46 1.04 -5.34 -18.11
C PRO A 46 1.78 -4.00 -18.12
N ASP A 47 2.86 -3.86 -18.90
CA ASP A 47 3.60 -2.60 -18.99
C ASP A 47 2.83 -1.47 -19.69
N LYS A 48 1.82 -1.82 -20.49
CA LYS A 48 0.92 -0.85 -21.15
C LYS A 48 -0.21 -0.46 -20.22
N PHE A 49 -0.91 -1.43 -19.65
CA PHE A 49 -2.15 -1.19 -18.90
C PHE A 49 -1.92 -0.91 -17.43
N CYS A 50 -0.89 -1.49 -16.83
CA CYS A 50 -0.56 -1.34 -15.41
C CYS A 50 0.57 -0.34 -15.16
N LYS A 51 0.91 0.49 -16.16
CA LYS A 51 1.92 1.54 -16.00
C LYS A 51 1.53 2.47 -14.84
N ALA A 52 2.43 2.60 -13.87
CA ALA A 52 2.19 3.35 -12.65
C ALA A 52 1.62 4.76 -12.92
N ASP A 53 0.52 5.08 -12.24
CA ASP A 53 -0.10 6.41 -12.30
C ASP A 53 0.75 7.44 -11.52
N ARG A 54 0.85 8.65 -12.07
CA ARG A 54 1.56 9.79 -11.48
C ARG A 54 0.81 10.42 -10.29
N THR A 55 -0.48 10.09 -10.10
CA THR A 55 -1.26 10.57 -8.95
C THR A 55 -0.82 9.96 -7.62
N PHE A 56 -0.04 8.87 -7.67
CA PHE A 56 0.47 8.19 -6.49
C PHE A 56 1.49 9.08 -5.74
N PRO A 57 1.37 9.27 -4.41
CA PRO A 57 2.27 10.13 -3.66
C PRO A 57 3.75 9.69 -3.78
N ALA A 58 4.66 10.67 -3.82
CA ALA A 58 6.10 10.42 -3.89
C ALA A 58 6.70 10.10 -2.52
N PHE A 59 7.76 9.29 -2.52
CA PHE A 59 8.55 8.98 -1.34
C PHE A 59 9.72 9.97 -1.21
N ASP A 60 9.87 10.60 -0.05
CA ASP A 60 10.87 11.65 0.20
C ASP A 60 11.97 11.11 1.13
N ARG A 61 13.20 11.03 0.61
CA ARG A 61 14.37 10.49 1.31
C ARG A 61 15.30 11.55 1.90
N THR A 62 14.86 12.81 1.95
CA THR A 62 15.71 13.92 2.39
C THR A 62 16.19 13.73 3.84
N ASP A 63 15.29 13.36 4.74
CA ASP A 63 15.59 13.09 6.14
C ASP A 63 14.57 12.10 6.73
N ARG A 64 14.80 11.64 7.96
CA ARG A 64 13.95 10.61 8.59
C ARG A 64 12.51 11.07 8.83
N GLU A 65 12.30 12.35 9.15
CA GLU A 65 10.95 12.85 9.38
C GLU A 65 10.16 12.86 8.05
N LYS A 66 10.78 13.39 6.99
CA LYS A 66 10.20 13.41 5.64
C LYS A 66 9.98 12.01 5.08
N GLU A 67 10.88 11.07 5.36
CA GLU A 67 10.75 9.67 5.00
C GLU A 67 9.49 9.05 5.63
N LEU A 68 9.32 9.19 6.94
CA LEU A 68 8.17 8.63 7.65
C LEU A 68 6.87 9.35 7.30
N LEU A 69 6.92 10.67 7.10
CA LEU A 69 5.77 11.48 6.71
C LEU A 69 5.30 11.16 5.29
N SER A 70 6.21 11.03 4.34
CA SER A 70 5.88 10.66 2.96
C SER A 70 5.35 9.22 2.91
N LEU A 71 5.97 8.27 3.63
CA LEU A 71 5.45 6.91 3.76
C LEU A 71 4.03 6.88 4.35
N TYR A 72 3.76 7.71 5.35
CA TYR A 72 2.41 7.84 5.91
C TYR A 72 1.40 8.27 4.84
N LYS A 73 1.71 9.34 4.08
CA LYS A 73 0.83 9.83 2.99
C LYS A 73 0.59 8.75 1.93
N ILE A 74 1.64 8.03 1.55
CA ILE A 74 1.58 6.92 0.60
C ILE A 74 0.63 5.83 1.10
N LEU A 75 0.75 5.41 2.36
CA LEU A 75 -0.09 4.35 2.91
C LEU A 75 -1.55 4.78 3.09
N VAL A 76 -1.82 6.05 3.38
CA VAL A 76 -3.21 6.55 3.41
C VAL A 76 -3.84 6.45 2.02
N PHE A 77 -3.15 6.94 0.99
CA PHE A 77 -3.59 6.82 -0.40
C PHE A 77 -3.78 5.35 -0.81
N PHE A 78 -2.80 4.51 -0.50
CA PHE A 78 -2.78 3.10 -0.87
C PHE A 78 -3.88 2.30 -0.16
N ASN A 79 -4.11 2.52 1.12
CA ASN A 79 -5.15 1.84 1.89
C ASN A 79 -6.56 2.19 1.39
N ALA A 80 -6.81 3.46 1.02
CA ALA A 80 -8.06 3.85 0.36
C ALA A 80 -8.22 3.14 -1.00
N SER A 81 -7.14 3.10 -1.80
CA SER A 81 -7.14 2.43 -3.10
C SER A 81 -7.36 0.92 -2.97
N LEU A 82 -6.72 0.25 -2.00
CA LEU A 82 -6.94 -1.17 -1.69
C LEU A 82 -8.39 -1.47 -1.34
N GLY A 83 -9.05 -0.59 -0.59
CA GLY A 83 -10.48 -0.72 -0.28
C GLY A 83 -11.35 -0.72 -1.54
N ASN A 84 -11.08 0.19 -2.47
CA ASN A 84 -11.79 0.27 -3.74
C ASN A 84 -11.50 -0.95 -4.63
N ILE A 85 -10.22 -1.31 -4.77
CA ILE A 85 -9.79 -2.49 -5.53
C ILE A 85 -10.45 -3.77 -5.00
N THR A 86 -10.46 -3.96 -3.67
CA THR A 86 -11.07 -5.15 -3.06
C THR A 86 -12.56 -5.22 -3.40
N ARG A 87 -13.29 -4.10 -3.25
CA ARG A 87 -14.72 -4.02 -3.59
C ARG A 87 -14.98 -4.29 -5.08
N ASP A 88 -14.13 -3.77 -5.96
CA ASP A 88 -14.25 -4.04 -7.40
C ASP A 88 -14.01 -5.53 -7.70
N GLN A 89 -12.98 -6.14 -7.11
CA GLN A 89 -12.68 -7.55 -7.34
C GLN A 89 -13.74 -8.50 -6.76
N GLU A 90 -14.42 -8.11 -5.68
CA GLU A 90 -15.58 -8.83 -5.13
C GLU A 90 -16.71 -8.93 -6.15
N ASN A 91 -16.90 -7.90 -6.98
CA ASN A 91 -17.98 -7.82 -7.98
C ASN A 91 -17.59 -8.35 -9.38
N LEU A 92 -16.30 -8.32 -9.73
CA LEU A 92 -15.82 -8.65 -11.08
C LEU A 92 -15.41 -10.11 -11.28
N SER A 93 -15.12 -10.84 -10.21
CA SER A 93 -14.57 -12.19 -10.29
C SER A 93 -15.69 -13.25 -10.34
N VAL A 94 -15.64 -14.13 -11.35
CA VAL A 94 -16.65 -15.17 -11.63
C VAL A 94 -16.31 -16.57 -11.08
N ASP A 95 -15.04 -16.87 -10.79
CA ASP A 95 -14.61 -18.13 -10.15
C ASP A 95 -14.32 -17.91 -8.67
N ASP A 96 -15.06 -18.61 -7.79
CA ASP A 96 -15.00 -18.39 -6.35
C ASP A 96 -13.66 -18.76 -5.69
N LYS A 97 -12.97 -19.81 -6.14
CA LYS A 97 -11.69 -20.23 -5.51
C LYS A 97 -10.57 -19.29 -5.89
N GLU A 98 -10.53 -18.93 -7.17
CA GLU A 98 -9.51 -18.04 -7.72
C GLU A 98 -9.67 -16.59 -7.25
N LYS A 99 -10.93 -16.18 -7.07
CA LYS A 99 -11.34 -14.92 -6.43
C LYS A 99 -10.87 -14.85 -4.99
N GLU A 100 -11.13 -15.90 -4.19
CA GLU A 100 -10.83 -15.85 -2.76
C GLU A 100 -9.32 -15.71 -2.50
N GLU A 101 -8.47 -16.32 -3.33
CA GLU A 101 -7.03 -16.14 -3.18
C GLU A 101 -6.57 -14.69 -3.41
N LEU A 102 -7.12 -14.01 -4.43
CA LEU A 102 -6.81 -12.59 -4.65
C LEU A 102 -7.36 -11.71 -3.52
N LEU A 103 -8.61 -11.93 -3.11
CA LEU A 103 -9.23 -11.16 -2.02
C LEU A 103 -8.50 -11.34 -0.69
N ARG A 104 -8.09 -12.57 -0.37
CA ARG A 104 -7.28 -12.86 0.82
C ARG A 104 -5.98 -12.08 0.82
N ARG A 105 -5.28 -12.00 -0.32
CA ARG A 105 -4.03 -11.21 -0.44
C ARG A 105 -4.28 -9.72 -0.29
N LEU A 106 -5.32 -9.18 -0.92
CA LEU A 106 -5.71 -7.77 -0.79
C LEU A 106 -6.05 -7.41 0.66
N ARG A 107 -6.82 -8.27 1.35
CA ARG A 107 -7.18 -8.10 2.76
C ARG A 107 -5.96 -8.19 3.68
N ASN A 108 -5.04 -9.12 3.43
CA ASN A 108 -3.80 -9.23 4.19
C ASN A 108 -2.91 -7.98 4.02
N THR A 109 -2.74 -7.49 2.80
CA THR A 109 -1.98 -6.25 2.54
C THR A 109 -2.65 -5.02 3.15
N THR A 110 -3.98 -4.98 3.15
CA THR A 110 -4.76 -3.93 3.85
C THR A 110 -4.47 -3.95 5.36
N ASN A 111 -4.48 -5.13 5.98
CA ASN A 111 -4.20 -5.28 7.41
C ASN A 111 -2.77 -4.86 7.76
N MET A 112 -1.77 -5.27 6.96
CA MET A 112 -0.38 -4.83 7.14
C MET A 112 -0.25 -3.30 6.99
N SER A 113 -0.89 -2.72 5.97
CA SER A 113 -0.90 -1.26 5.74
C SER A 113 -1.50 -0.49 6.92
N ARG A 114 -2.60 -0.99 7.50
CA ARG A 114 -3.23 -0.41 8.70
C ARG A 114 -2.32 -0.48 9.93
N GLY A 115 -1.65 -1.62 10.14
CA GLY A 115 -0.68 -1.78 11.21
C GLY A 115 0.49 -0.80 11.07
N LEU A 116 1.01 -0.66 9.85
CA LEU A 116 2.10 0.28 9.55
C LEU A 116 1.67 1.73 9.74
N LEU A 117 0.46 2.11 9.30
CA LEU A 117 -0.12 3.43 9.54
C LEU A 117 -0.25 3.75 11.03
N ALA A 118 -0.67 2.79 11.86
CA ALA A 118 -0.78 3.00 13.31
C ALA A 118 0.60 3.28 13.92
N ASN A 119 1.63 2.53 13.53
CA ASN A 119 3.00 2.73 13.98
C ASN A 119 3.58 4.09 13.54
N LEU A 120 3.38 4.46 12.27
CA LEU A 120 3.80 5.75 11.73
C LEU A 120 3.09 6.91 12.42
N THR A 121 1.76 6.82 12.61
CA THR A 121 0.99 7.81 13.36
C THR A 121 1.60 8.02 14.74
N CYS A 122 1.97 6.93 15.41
CA CYS A 122 2.55 7.01 16.73
C CYS A 122 3.88 7.78 16.75
N LEU A 123 4.82 7.41 15.87
CA LEU A 123 6.11 8.13 15.77
C LEU A 123 5.93 9.59 15.37
N LEU A 124 5.12 9.86 14.34
CA LEU A 124 4.92 11.21 13.82
C LEU A 124 4.30 12.13 14.89
N CYS A 125 3.30 11.66 15.63
CA CYS A 125 2.66 12.44 16.68
C CYS A 125 3.56 12.61 17.92
N HIS A 126 4.18 11.54 18.41
CA HIS A 126 4.87 11.58 19.70
C HIS A 126 6.31 12.06 19.60
N ARG A 127 7.05 11.64 18.57
CA ARG A 127 8.48 11.97 18.38
C ARG A 127 8.67 13.23 17.54
N TYR A 128 8.00 13.31 16.39
CA TYR A 128 8.18 14.41 15.44
C TYR A 128 7.18 15.57 15.62
N LYS A 129 6.23 15.44 16.56
CA LYS A 129 5.21 16.48 16.88
C LYS A 129 4.42 16.95 15.66
N VAL A 130 4.25 16.09 14.66
CA VAL A 130 3.43 16.37 13.47
C VAL A 130 1.96 16.28 13.88
N HIS A 131 1.24 17.40 13.88
CA HIS A 131 -0.17 17.41 14.31
C HIS A 131 -1.13 16.99 13.20
N HIS A 132 -0.90 17.48 11.99
CA HIS A 132 -1.77 17.32 10.82
C HIS A 132 -0.95 16.92 9.60
N VAL A 133 -1.53 16.09 8.73
CA VAL A 133 -0.92 15.66 7.48
C VAL A 133 -1.96 15.80 6.38
N HIS A 134 -1.65 16.61 5.37
CA HIS A 134 -2.45 16.68 4.15
C HIS A 134 -2.21 15.40 3.34
N VAL A 135 -3.30 14.71 3.04
CA VAL A 135 -3.31 13.48 2.25
C VAL A 135 -4.17 13.67 1.01
N THR A 136 -3.76 13.02 -0.06
CA THR A 136 -4.53 12.93 -1.30
C THR A 136 -5.13 11.54 -1.42
N TYR A 137 -6.24 11.45 -2.13
CA TYR A 137 -6.91 10.18 -2.44
C TYR A 137 -6.93 9.99 -3.96
N GLY A 138 -6.77 8.75 -4.41
CA GLY A 138 -6.81 8.42 -5.82
C GLY A 138 -8.23 8.54 -6.38
N ASN A 139 -8.34 8.82 -7.68
CA ASN A 139 -9.63 8.89 -8.36
C ASN A 139 -10.06 7.49 -8.78
N SER A 140 -11.02 6.91 -8.08
CA SER A 140 -11.57 5.57 -8.36
C SER A 140 -13.04 5.62 -8.80
N SER A 141 -13.51 6.75 -9.31
CA SER A 141 -14.95 7.00 -9.55
C SER A 141 -15.48 6.48 -10.90
N SER A 142 -14.66 5.77 -11.68
CA SER A 142 -15.08 5.32 -13.01
C SER A 142 -16.15 4.22 -12.92
N SER A 143 -17.22 4.38 -13.68
CA SER A 143 -18.23 3.33 -13.91
C SER A 143 -17.73 2.24 -14.87
N ASP A 144 -16.68 2.51 -15.64
CA ASP A 144 -16.16 1.59 -16.63
C ASP A 144 -15.34 0.47 -15.98
N THR A 145 -15.69 -0.78 -16.31
CA THR A 145 -15.02 -1.96 -15.74
C THR A 145 -13.56 -2.05 -16.14
N PHE A 146 -13.23 -1.73 -17.40
CA PHE A 146 -11.85 -1.80 -17.88
C PHE A 146 -10.97 -0.79 -17.15
N GLN A 147 -11.43 0.44 -16.99
CA GLN A 147 -10.73 1.50 -16.25
C GLN A 147 -10.55 1.15 -14.76
N ARG A 148 -11.54 0.51 -14.11
CA ARG A 148 -11.38 0.05 -12.72
C ARG A 148 -10.31 -1.03 -12.57
N LYS A 149 -10.32 -2.02 -13.47
CA LYS A 149 -9.26 -3.05 -13.55
C LYS A 149 -7.88 -2.42 -13.81
N GLN A 150 -7.85 -1.44 -14.72
CA GLN A 150 -6.64 -0.72 -15.06
C GLN A 150 -6.08 0.05 -13.86
N TYR A 151 -6.92 0.86 -13.22
CA TYR A 151 -6.56 1.63 -12.03
C TYR A 151 -6.00 0.72 -10.92
N GLY A 152 -6.69 -0.38 -10.62
CA GLY A 152 -6.21 -1.34 -9.62
C GLY A 152 -4.83 -1.92 -9.96
N CYS A 153 -4.61 -2.23 -11.23
CA CYS A 153 -3.32 -2.72 -11.70
C CYS A 153 -2.20 -1.68 -11.57
N GLN A 154 -2.47 -0.43 -11.94
CA GLN A 154 -1.52 0.68 -11.87
C GLN A 154 -1.11 1.00 -10.42
N VAL A 155 -2.08 1.00 -9.50
CA VAL A 155 -1.86 1.18 -8.06
C VAL A 155 -0.96 0.07 -7.51
N LEU A 156 -1.26 -1.19 -7.83
CA LEU A 156 -0.48 -2.33 -7.34
C LEU A 156 0.93 -2.37 -7.93
N ARG A 157 1.09 -2.03 -9.21
CA ARG A 157 2.42 -1.88 -9.83
C ARG A 157 3.25 -0.83 -9.10
N ARG A 158 2.66 0.35 -8.89
CA ARG A 158 3.34 1.46 -8.21
C ARG A 158 3.69 1.12 -6.76
N TYR A 159 2.80 0.44 -6.05
CA TYR A 159 3.06 -0.07 -4.71
C TYR A 159 4.29 -0.99 -4.68
N THR A 160 4.39 -1.95 -5.60
CA THR A 160 5.53 -2.88 -5.66
C THR A 160 6.87 -2.15 -5.85
N GLU A 161 6.92 -1.17 -6.76
CA GLU A 161 8.12 -0.37 -7.00
C GLU A 161 8.51 0.43 -5.74
N LEU A 162 7.51 1.06 -5.11
CA LEU A 162 7.74 1.96 -3.99
C LEU A 162 8.09 1.21 -2.71
N ILE A 163 7.43 0.08 -2.41
CA ILE A 163 7.70 -0.64 -1.15
C ILE A 163 9.10 -1.26 -1.13
N SER A 164 9.62 -1.65 -2.29
CA SER A 164 11.01 -2.09 -2.42
C SER A 164 11.98 -0.97 -2.07
N ASP A 165 11.68 0.23 -2.55
CA ASP A 165 12.48 1.42 -2.30
C ASP A 165 12.45 1.87 -0.84
N VAL A 166 11.26 1.85 -0.25
CA VAL A 166 11.03 2.13 1.18
C VAL A 166 11.77 1.10 2.04
N ALA A 167 11.70 -0.20 1.70
CA ALA A 167 12.39 -1.25 2.44
C ALA A 167 13.93 -1.06 2.44
N TYR A 168 14.48 -0.59 1.31
CA TYR A 168 15.89 -0.23 1.24
C TYR A 168 16.24 0.96 2.15
N ALA A 169 15.42 2.02 2.12
CA ALA A 169 15.68 3.26 2.86
C ALA A 169 15.51 3.13 4.40
N ILE A 170 14.45 2.44 4.82
CA ILE A 170 14.10 2.26 6.24
C ILE A 170 15.03 1.25 6.95
N GLY A 171 15.67 0.37 6.18
CA GLY A 171 16.64 -0.60 6.67
C GLY A 171 16.04 -1.94 7.09
N LYS A 172 16.90 -2.85 7.55
CA LYS A 172 16.55 -4.25 7.80
C LYS A 172 15.70 -4.41 9.06
N CYS A 173 14.72 -5.31 8.99
CA CYS A 173 14.02 -5.83 10.16
C CYS A 173 15.02 -6.47 11.12
N SER A 174 15.22 -5.84 12.27
CA SER A 174 16.06 -6.34 13.35
C SER A 174 15.12 -6.75 14.48
N ARG A 175 14.81 -8.04 14.63
CA ARG A 175 14.12 -8.49 15.83
C ARG A 175 15.14 -8.43 16.97
N SER A 176 14.99 -7.47 17.89
CA SER A 176 15.68 -7.54 19.17
C SER A 176 15.18 -8.79 19.90
N SER A 177 16.03 -9.80 19.96
CA SER A 177 15.90 -11.01 20.79
C SER A 177 15.89 -10.68 22.27
#